data_AF-A0A1I7VSV8-F1
#
_entry.id   AF-A0A1I7VSV8-F1
#
_cell.length_a   1.000
_cell.length_b   1.000
_cell.length_c   1.000
_cell.angle_alpha   90.00
_cell.angle_beta   90.00
_cell.angle_gamma   90.00
#
_symmetry.space_group_name_H-M   'P 1'
#
loop_
_entity.id
_entity.type
_entity.pdbx_description
1 polymer ?
#
loop_
_entity_poly.entity_id
_entity_poly.type
_entity_poly.pdbx_seq_one_letter_code
_entity_poly.pdbx_strand_id
1 'polypeptide(L)'
;MSAEQFVQAFRRFISRGKQPQYLTFDNAKNLITASKVLVESGTAENETMDWEFITPGAPWQGGVYERMVGVVKGSLRKAIGTKPLNNRDLITLVIELDEIINERPLVDLE
;
A
#
# COMPACT_ATOMS: atom_id res chain seq x y z
N MET A 1 8.55 -5.96 -8.68
CA MET A 1 7.34 -6.59 -8.13
C MET A 1 6.52 -7.13 -9.29
N SER A 2 6.25 -8.45 -9.31
CA SER A 2 5.34 -9.06 -10.29
C SER A 2 3.87 -8.84 -9.90
N ALA A 3 2.95 -9.09 -10.84
CA ALA A 3 1.50 -9.01 -10.55
C ALA A 3 1.08 -9.97 -9.43
N GLU A 4 1.58 -11.20 -9.42
CA GLU A 4 1.30 -12.19 -8.36
C GLU A 4 1.77 -11.73 -6.98
N GLN A 5 2.96 -11.14 -6.90
CA GLN A 5 3.49 -10.59 -5.64
C GLN A 5 2.60 -9.46 -5.12
N PHE A 6 2.08 -8.61 -6.01
CA PHE A 6 1.15 -7.56 -5.65
C PHE A 6 -0.17 -8.15 -5.14
N VAL A 7 -0.77 -9.12 -5.83
CA VAL A 7 -2.02 -9.77 -5.41
C VAL A 7 -1.89 -10.32 -3.98
N GLN A 8 -0.79 -10.99 -3.68
CA GLN A 8 -0.52 -11.52 -2.33
C GLN A 8 -0.31 -10.42 -1.29
N ALA A 9 0.40 -9.34 -1.63
CA ALA A 9 0.58 -8.20 -0.74
C ALA A 9 -0.75 -7.48 -0.47
N PHE A 10 -1.58 -7.30 -1.50
CA PHE A 10 -2.88 -6.66 -1.42
C PHE A 10 -3.88 -7.48 -0.58
N ARG A 11 -3.88 -8.81 -0.72
CA ARG A 11 -4.64 -9.70 0.17
C ARG A 11 -4.25 -9.53 1.62
N ARG A 12 -2.95 -9.53 1.94
CA ARG A 12 -2.46 -9.27 3.31
C ARG A 12 -2.85 -7.88 3.82
N PHE A 13 -2.89 -6.89 2.94
CA PHE A 13 -3.32 -5.54 3.29
C PHE A 13 -4.80 -5.52 3.70
N ILE A 14 -5.69 -6.10 2.89
CA ILE A 14 -7.13 -6.18 3.21
C ILE A 14 -7.38 -7.01 4.46
N SER A 15 -6.67 -8.14 4.64
CA SER A 15 -6.86 -8.99 5.83
C SER A 15 -6.49 -8.31 7.15
N ARG A 16 -5.62 -7.28 7.14
CA ARG A 16 -5.22 -6.54 8.34
C ARG A 16 -6.13 -5.35 8.64
N GLY A 17 -6.69 -4.73 7.60
CA GLY A 17 -7.54 -3.55 7.71
C GLY A 17 -8.98 -3.80 7.29
N LYS A 18 -9.67 -2.71 6.96
CA LYS A 18 -10.93 -2.80 6.22
C LYS A 18 -10.65 -2.76 4.72
N GLN A 19 -11.50 -3.42 3.96
CA GLN A 19 -11.50 -3.33 2.52
C GLN A 19 -11.69 -1.87 2.08
N PRO A 20 -10.75 -1.29 1.31
CA PRO A 20 -10.91 0.07 0.79
C PRO A 20 -12.01 0.11 -0.26
N GLN A 21 -12.79 1.19 -0.29
CA GLN A 21 -13.80 1.42 -1.32
C GLN A 21 -13.22 2.09 -2.58
N TYR A 22 -12.21 2.93 -2.40
CA TYR A 22 -11.57 3.67 -3.49
C TYR A 22 -10.07 3.36 -3.50
N LEU A 23 -9.55 3.01 -4.67
CA LEU A 23 -8.12 2.75 -4.84
C LEU A 23 -7.59 3.51 -6.04
N THR A 24 -6.55 4.32 -5.80
CA THR A 24 -5.85 5.06 -6.84
C THR A 24 -4.47 4.45 -7.08
N PHE A 25 -4.15 4.14 -8.33
CA PHE A 25 -2.86 3.56 -8.73
C PHE A 25 -2.21 4.32 -9.89
N ASP A 26 -0.91 4.11 -10.06
CA ASP A 26 -0.21 4.52 -11.28
C ASP A 26 -0.50 3.57 -12.45
N ASN A 27 -0.22 4.02 -13.68
CA ASN A 27 -0.42 3.22 -14.90
C ASN A 27 0.64 2.12 -15.11
N ALA A 28 1.29 1.62 -14.05
CA ALA A 28 2.21 0.51 -14.20
C ALA A 28 1.48 -0.74 -14.72
N LYS A 29 1.99 -1.34 -15.80
CA LYS A 29 1.40 -2.53 -16.43
C LYS A 29 1.15 -3.67 -15.44
N ASN A 30 2.02 -3.85 -14.45
CA ASN A 30 1.88 -4.90 -13.44
C ASN A 30 0.67 -4.68 -12.52
N LEU A 31 0.33 -3.43 -12.21
CA LEU A 31 -0.82 -3.09 -11.37
C LEU A 31 -2.12 -3.25 -12.16
N ILE A 32 -2.13 -2.86 -13.44
CA ILE A 32 -3.28 -3.08 -14.34
C ILE A 32 -3.56 -4.57 -14.51
N THR A 33 -2.53 -5.40 -14.66
CA THR A 33 -2.72 -6.85 -14.72
C THR A 33 -3.22 -7.41 -13.39
N ALA A 34 -2.66 -6.94 -12.27
CA ALA A 34 -3.03 -7.44 -10.96
C ALA A 34 -4.45 -7.04 -10.53
N SER A 35 -4.94 -5.86 -10.90
CA SER A 35 -6.33 -5.45 -10.63
C SER A 35 -7.32 -6.37 -11.33
N LYS A 36 -7.06 -6.74 -12.59
CA LYS A 36 -7.87 -7.72 -13.33
C LYS A 36 -7.90 -9.07 -12.62
N VAL A 37 -6.74 -9.57 -12.19
CA VAL A 37 -6.64 -10.84 -11.45
C VAL A 37 -7.41 -10.79 -10.12
N LEU A 38 -7.37 -9.67 -9.41
CA LEU A 38 -8.09 -9.50 -8.15
C LEU A 38 -9.61 -9.51 -8.32
N VAL A 39 -10.10 -8.84 -9.36
CA VAL A 39 -11.50 -8.84 -9.78
C VAL A 39 -11.96 -10.24 -10.16
N GLU A 40 -11.19 -10.95 -10.99
CA GLU A 40 -11.49 -12.33 -11.40
C GLU A 40 -11.51 -13.31 -10.22
N SER A 41 -10.66 -13.07 -9.20
CA SER A 41 -10.57 -13.93 -8.02
C SER A 41 -11.66 -13.71 -6.97
N GLY A 42 -12.62 -12.80 -7.21
CA GLY A 42 -13.70 -12.48 -6.26
C GLY A 42 -13.23 -11.83 -4.95
N THR A 43 -11.94 -11.51 -4.82
CA THR A 43 -11.38 -10.81 -3.64
C THR A 43 -11.70 -9.32 -3.67
N ALA A 44 -11.94 -8.79 -4.86
CA ALA A 44 -12.41 -7.44 -5.11
C ALA A 44 -13.65 -7.56 -5.99
N GLU A 45 -14.82 -7.84 -5.39
CA GLU A 45 -16.07 -7.77 -6.13
C GLU A 45 -16.18 -6.35 -6.73
N ASN A 46 -16.38 -6.24 -8.05
CA ASN A 46 -16.42 -4.95 -8.77
C ASN A 46 -17.43 -3.96 -8.19
N GLU A 47 -18.41 -4.42 -7.42
CA GLU A 47 -19.42 -3.58 -6.76
C GLU A 47 -18.91 -2.95 -5.45
N THR A 48 -17.74 -3.37 -4.95
CA THR A 48 -17.22 -2.98 -3.62
C THR A 48 -15.93 -2.16 -3.65
N MET A 49 -15.24 -2.10 -4.79
CA MET A 49 -13.98 -1.35 -4.95
C MET A 49 -13.93 -0.61 -6.30
N ASP A 50 -13.79 0.71 -6.23
CA ASP A 50 -13.55 1.57 -7.38
C ASP A 50 -12.04 1.70 -7.64
N TRP A 51 -11.58 1.15 -8.76
CA TRP A 51 -10.19 1.21 -9.19
C TRP A 51 -9.98 2.39 -10.15
N GLU A 52 -9.23 3.39 -9.72
CA GLU A 52 -8.84 4.55 -10.52
C GLU A 52 -7.35 4.50 -10.86
N PHE A 53 -7.03 4.68 -12.14
CA PHE A 53 -5.65 4.84 -12.60
C PHE A 53 -5.42 6.30 -13.00
N ILE A 54 -4.32 6.88 -12.53
CA ILE A 54 -3.97 8.28 -12.84
C ILE A 54 -3.84 8.50 -14.35
N THR A 55 -3.89 9.75 -14.80
CA THR A 55 -3.70 10.07 -16.21
C THR A 55 -2.26 9.75 -16.65
N PRO A 56 -2.03 9.07 -17.79
CA PRO A 56 -0.68 8.85 -18.29
C PRO A 56 0.06 10.19 -18.48
N GLY A 57 1.27 10.30 -17.91
CA GLY A 57 2.06 11.53 -17.99
C GLY A 57 1.67 12.63 -16.99
N ALA A 58 0.80 12.32 -16.01
CA ALA A 58 0.42 13.23 -14.93
C ALA A 58 1.02 12.83 -13.56
N PRO A 59 2.35 12.94 -13.36
CA PRO A 59 3.00 12.49 -12.13
C PRO A 59 2.55 13.23 -10.87
N TRP A 60 2.04 14.46 -11.01
CA TRP A 60 1.56 15.26 -9.88
C TRP A 60 0.35 14.62 -9.16
N GLN A 61 -0.45 13.80 -9.85
CA GLN A 61 -1.55 13.06 -9.23
C GLN A 61 -1.04 12.01 -8.23
N GLY A 62 0.23 11.63 -8.31
CA GLY A 62 0.84 10.64 -7.43
C GLY A 62 1.47 11.18 -6.16
N GLY A 63 1.54 12.50 -5.99
CA GLY A 63 2.32 13.11 -4.90
C GLY A 63 1.89 12.68 -3.50
N VAL A 64 0.60 12.37 -3.29
CA VAL A 64 0.07 11.96 -1.98
C VAL A 64 0.62 10.60 -1.56
N TYR A 65 0.51 9.57 -2.41
CA TYR A 65 1.04 8.25 -2.07
C TYR A 65 2.58 8.24 -2.06
N GLU A 66 3.25 9.05 -2.89
CA GLU A 66 4.71 9.20 -2.86
C GLU A 66 5.17 9.81 -1.53
N ARG A 67 4.44 10.80 -1.02
CA ARG A 67 4.70 11.41 0.29
C ARG A 67 4.55 10.38 1.41
N MET A 68 3.49 9.57 1.38
CA MET A 68 3.27 8.50 2.36
C MET A 68 4.37 7.43 2.30
N VAL A 69 4.79 7.01 1.11
CA VAL A 69 5.94 6.12 0.94
C VAL A 69 7.21 6.72 1.54
N GLY A 70 7.40 8.03 1.40
CA GLY A 70 8.49 8.76 2.05
C GLY A 70 8.45 8.69 3.59
N VAL A 71 7.26 8.84 4.18
CA VAL A 71 7.07 8.70 5.64
C VAL A 71 7.43 7.29 6.10
N VAL A 72 6.88 6.25 5.45
CA VAL A 72 7.15 4.85 5.80
C VAL A 72 8.63 4.52 5.69
N LYS A 73 9.28 4.88 4.57
CA LYS A 73 10.72 4.65 4.38
C LYS A 73 11.58 5.39 5.40
N GLY A 74 11.19 6.63 5.74
CA GLY A 74 11.87 7.42 6.76
C GLY A 74 11.78 6.78 8.14
N SER A 75 10.59 6.34 8.55
CA SER A 75 10.37 5.64 9.81
C SER A 75 11.11 4.30 9.85
N LEU A 76 11.07 3.54 8.75
CA LEU A 76 11.78 2.28 8.62
C LEU A 76 13.30 2.49 8.77
N ARG A 77 13.88 3.47 8.07
CA ARG A 77 15.32 3.77 8.19
C ARG A 77 15.73 4.15 9.62
N LYS A 78 14.89 4.90 10.33
CA LYS A 78 15.12 5.27 11.73
C LYS A 78 15.01 4.06 12.67
N ALA A 79 14.05 3.17 12.43
CA ALA A 79 13.84 1.99 13.25
C ALA A 79 14.94 0.92 13.06
N ILE A 80 15.36 0.68 11.81
CA ILE A 80 16.41 -0.30 11.48
C ILE A 80 17.79 0.18 11.93
N GLY A 81 18.10 1.46 11.71
CA GLY A 81 19.45 2.00 11.91
C GLY A 81 20.47 1.35 10.96
N THR A 82 21.52 0.75 11.52
CA THR A 82 22.61 0.08 10.78
C THR A 82 22.59 -1.45 10.88
N LYS A 83 21.57 -2.03 11.52
CA LYS A 83 21.50 -3.48 11.77
C LYS A 83 20.97 -4.22 10.54
N PRO A 84 21.58 -5.35 10.14
CA PRO A 84 20.97 -6.24 9.17
C PRO A 84 19.76 -6.92 9.80
N LEU A 85 18.62 -6.91 9.10
CA LEU A 85 17.41 -7.60 9.51
C LEU A 85 17.18 -8.81 8.63
N ASN A 86 16.69 -9.88 9.27
CA ASN A 86 16.17 -11.02 8.52
C ASN A 86 14.78 -10.68 7.96
N ASN A 87 14.28 -11.49 7.01
CA ASN A 87 13.00 -11.21 6.36
C ASN A 87 11.80 -11.26 7.33
N ARG A 88 11.86 -12.08 8.39
CA ARG A 88 10.77 -12.18 9.37
C ARG A 88 10.69 -10.92 10.22
N ASP A 89 11.82 -10.47 10.75
CA ASP A 89 11.93 -9.26 11.55
C ASP A 89 11.54 -8.03 10.74
N LEU A 90 11.89 -7.99 9.44
CA LEU A 90 11.46 -6.92 8.56
C LEU A 90 9.95 -6.88 8.38
N ILE A 91 9.30 -8.03 8.21
CA ILE A 91 7.83 -8.11 8.09
C ILE A 91 7.17 -7.63 9.38
N THR A 92 7.65 -8.08 10.55
CA THR A 92 7.14 -7.64 11.84
C THR A 92 7.29 -6.13 12.00
N LEU A 93 8.47 -5.59 11.71
CA LEU A 93 8.75 -4.16 11.83
C LEU A 93 7.86 -3.32 10.91
N VAL A 94 7.59 -3.79 9.69
CA VAL A 94 6.67 -3.09 8.77
C VAL A 94 5.25 -3.06 9.32
N ILE A 95 4.80 -4.12 9.97
CA ILE A 95 3.45 -4.17 10.58
C ILE A 95 3.37 -3.20 11.77
N GLU A 96 4.37 -3.21 12.66
CA GLU A 96 4.43 -2.27 13.80
C GLU A 96 4.46 -0.81 13.33
N LEU A 97 5.22 -0.52 12.28
CA LEU A 97 5.29 0.83 11.70
C LEU A 97 3.97 1.26 11.05
N ASP A 98 3.23 0.33 10.44
CA ASP A 98 1.91 0.59 9.85
C ASP A 98 0.93 1.06 10.93
N GLU A 99 0.90 0.37 12.07
CA GLU A 99 0.08 0.76 13.23
C GLU A 99 0.48 2.14 13.77
N ILE A 100 1.76 2.37 14.05
CA ILE A 100 2.28 3.65 14.58
C ILE A 100 1.96 4.83 13.63
N ILE A 101 2.08 4.62 12.32
CA ILE A 101 1.79 5.68 11.34
C ILE A 101 0.30 6.01 11.32
N ASN A 102 -0.57 5.00 11.42
CA ASN A 102 -2.02 5.18 11.39
C ASN A 102 -2.60 5.71 12.72
N GLU A 103 -1.97 5.41 13.86
CA GLU A 103 -2.35 5.96 15.16
C GLU A 103 -2.01 7.45 15.32
N ARG A 104 -1.11 7.97 14.50
CA ARG A 104 -0.69 9.36 14.59
C ARG A 104 -1.83 10.29 14.15
N PRO A 105 -2.33 11.18 15.03
CA PRO A 105 -3.39 12.11 14.67
C PRO A 105 -2.90 13.10 13.59
N LEU A 106 -3.72 13.28 12.56
CA LEU A 106 -3.46 14.23 11.46
C LEU A 106 -3.84 15.66 11.82
N VAL A 107 -4.74 15.80 12.79
CA VAL A 107 -5.25 17.07 13.33
C VAL A 107 -5.15 17.00 14.85
N ASP A 108 -5.08 18.17 15.49
CA ASP A 108 -5.11 18.22 16.95
C ASP A 108 -6.43 17.61 17.46
N LEU A 109 -6.32 16.73 18.45
CA LEU A 109 -7.46 16.16 19.14
C LEU A 109 -7.81 17.10 20.30
N GLU A 110 -9.02 17.68 20.25
CA GLU A 110 -9.58 18.47 21.36
C GLU A 110 -9.83 17.64 22.61
#